data_AF-A0A949BMZ4-F1
#
_entry.id   AF-A0A949BMZ4-F1
#
_cell.length_a   1.000
_cell.length_b   1.000
_cell.length_c   1.000
_cell.angle_alpha   90.00
_cell.angle_beta   90.00
_cell.angle_gamma   90.00
#
_symmetry.space_group_name_H-M   'P 1'
#
loop_
_entity.id
_entity.type
_entity.pdbx_description
1 polymer ?
#
loop_
_entity_poly.entity_id
_entity_poly.type
_entity_poly.pdbx_seq_one_letter_code
_entity_poly.pdbx_strand_id
1 'polypeptide(L)' 'MKKIWINKASSFRDAERFDRDYYLAMGASKRLEEMQLLREIYYKIKKRGSYEGRKRFRRVIKIIQ' A
#
# COMPACT_ATOMS: atom_id res chain seq x y z
N MET A 1 7.20 22.57 8.75
CA MET A 1 6.13 21.66 8.27
C MET A 1 6.75 20.63 7.33
N LYS A 2 6.48 19.33 7.50
CA LYS A 2 6.94 18.32 6.52
C LYS A 2 6.17 18.52 5.21
N LYS A 3 6.89 18.58 4.08
CA LYS A 3 6.30 18.72 2.75
C LYS A 3 5.59 17.41 2.40
N ILE A 4 4.26 17.41 2.41
CA ILE A 4 3.46 16.24 2.01
C ILE A 4 3.41 16.25 0.48
N TRP A 5 3.92 15.19 -0.14
CA TRP A 5 3.84 15.00 -1.58
C TRP A 5 2.63 14.12 -1.90
N ILE A 6 1.77 14.58 -2.81
CA ILE A 6 0.55 13.87 -3.21
C ILE A 6 0.50 13.82 -4.73
N ASN A 7 0.46 12.61 -5.31
CA ASN A 7 0.11 12.42 -6.71
C ASN A 7 -1.42 12.39 -6.86
N LYS A 8 -1.98 13.30 -7.67
CA LYS A 8 -3.40 13.30 -8.02
C LYS A 8 -3.60 12.59 -9.36
N ALA A 9 -3.94 11.31 -9.31
CA ALA A 9 -4.22 10.52 -10.51
C ALA A 9 -5.60 10.87 -11.11
N SER A 10 -5.68 10.92 -12.44
CA SER A 10 -6.92 11.15 -13.21
C SER A 10 -7.83 9.93 -13.29
N SER A 11 -7.29 8.72 -13.07
CA SER A 11 -8.04 7.47 -13.09
C SER A 11 -7.42 6.44 -12.14
N PHE A 12 -8.19 5.40 -11.80
CA PHE A 12 -7.67 4.26 -11.04
C PHE A 12 -6.53 3.54 -11.76
N ARG A 13 -6.57 3.50 -13.10
CA ARG A 13 -5.52 2.89 -13.92
C ARG A 13 -4.21 3.68 -13.84
N ASP A 14 -4.32 5.00 -13.83
CA ASP A 14 -3.15 5.89 -13.68
C ASP A 14 -2.55 5.77 -12.28
N ALA A 15 -3.39 5.66 -11.25
CA ALA A 15 -2.95 5.40 -9.88
C ALA A 15 -2.19 4.07 -9.77
N GLU A 16 -2.75 2.99 -10.34
CA GLU A 16 -2.13 1.67 -10.32
C GLU A 16 -0.78 1.66 -11.06
N ARG A 17 -0.70 2.35 -12.21
CA ARG A 17 0.56 2.49 -12.95
C ARG A 17 1.59 3.23 -12.11
N PHE A 18 1.21 4.36 -11.52
CA PHE A 18 2.10 5.13 -10.66
C PHE A 18 2.62 4.30 -9.48
N ASP A 19 1.73 3.59 -8.78
CA ASP A 19 2.10 2.76 -7.64
C ASP A 19 3.08 1.64 -8.04
N ARG A 20 2.84 1.00 -9.20
CA ARG A 20 3.73 -0.01 -9.75
C ARG A 20 5.11 0.57 -10.08
N ASP A 21 5.14 1.68 -10.80
CA ASP A 21 6.38 2.32 -11.23
C ASP A 21 7.19 2.82 -10.02
N TYR A 22 6.51 3.38 -9.01
CA TYR A 22 7.11 3.79 -7.73
C TYR A 22 7.72 2.60 -6.99
N TYR A 23 6.99 1.49 -6.87
CA TYR A 23 7.50 0.27 -6.21
C TYR A 23 8.68 -0.35 -6.96
N LEU A 24 8.64 -0.39 -8.29
CA LEU A 24 9.72 -0.92 -9.12
C LEU A 24 10.98 -0.05 -9.06
N ALA A 25 10.83 1.27 -8.94
CA ALA A 25 11.94 2.20 -8.79
C ALA A 25 12.65 2.08 -7.43
N MET A 26 12.05 1.40 -6.43
CA MET A 26 12.71 1.15 -5.15
C MET A 26 13.78 0.07 -5.25
N GLY A 27 14.85 0.22 -4.46
CA GLY A 27 15.81 -0.85 -4.24
C GLY A 27 15.19 -2.05 -3.51
N ALA A 28 15.75 -3.25 -3.74
CA ALA A 28 15.23 -4.50 -3.19
C ALA A 28 15.13 -4.50 -1.65
N SER A 29 16.15 -3.99 -0.94
CA SER A 29 16.14 -3.91 0.53
C SER A 29 15.00 -3.02 1.06
N LYS A 30 14.79 -1.87 0.42
CA LYS A 30 13.73 -0.93 0.80
C LYS A 30 12.33 -1.52 0.57
N ARG A 31 12.14 -2.27 -0.52
CA ARG A 31 10.89 -3.00 -0.78
C ARG A 31 10.62 -4.03 0.32
N LEU A 32 11.65 -4.75 0.75
CA LEU A 32 11.52 -5.76 1.82
C LEU A 32 11.17 -5.11 3.17
N GLU A 33 11.80 -4.00 3.51
CA GLU A 33 11.47 -3.21 4.71
C GLU A 33 10.03 -2.69 4.69
N GLU A 34 9.58 -2.11 3.58
CA GLU A 34 8.19 -1.65 3.43
C GLU A 34 7.19 -2.81 3.53
N MET A 35 7.48 -3.95 2.91
CA MET A 35 6.63 -5.15 3.02
C MET A 35 6.52 -5.64 4.46
N GLN A 36 7.62 -5.63 5.22
CA GLN A 36 7.62 -6.00 6.62
C GLN A 36 6.79 -5.02 7.46
N LEU A 37 6.97 -3.71 7.25
CA LEU A 37 6.19 -2.67 7.93
C LEU A 37 4.68 -2.83 7.65
N LEU A 38 4.29 -3.02 6.40
CA LEU A 38 2.88 -3.20 6.01
C LEU A 38 2.28 -4.46 6.65
N ARG A 39 3.05 -5.55 6.74
CA ARG A 39 2.65 -6.78 7.43
C ARG A 39 2.39 -6.52 8.92
N GLU A 40 3.28 -5.82 9.59
CA GLU A 40 3.11 -5.47 11.01
C GLU A 40 1.90 -4.56 11.24
N ILE A 41 1.71 -3.55 10.39
CA ILE A 41 0.54 -2.67 10.43
C ILE A 41 -0.73 -3.48 10.24
N TYR A 42 -0.78 -4.41 9.27
CA TYR A 42 -1.91 -5.30 9.07
C TYR A 42 -2.27 -6.07 10.33
N TYR A 43 -1.27 -6.66 11.01
CA TYR A 43 -1.52 -7.42 12.24
C TYR A 43 -1.94 -6.52 13.40
N LYS A 44 -1.38 -5.32 13.54
CA LYS A 44 -1.81 -4.32 14.53
C LYS A 44 -3.27 -3.90 14.31
N ILE A 45 -3.67 -3.69 13.05
CA ILE A 45 -5.05 -3.32 12.67
C ILE A 45 -6.01 -4.51 12.84
N LYS A 46 -5.57 -5.74 12.56
CA LYS A 46 -6.42 -6.95 12.61
C LYS A 46 -6.56 -7.49 14.04
N LYS A 47 -5.51 -7.45 14.87
CA LYS A 47 -5.58 -7.88 16.28
C LYS A 47 -6.49 -7.00 17.14
N ARG A 48 -6.79 -5.77 16.71
CA ARG A 48 -7.60 -4.80 17.47
C ARG A 48 -9.13 -4.97 17.34
N GLY A 49 -9.59 -6.06 16.73
CA GLY A 49 -11.02 -6.38 16.62
C GLY A 49 -11.45 -6.56 15.17
N SER A 50 -12.02 -7.73 14.89
CA SER A 50 -12.72 -8.02 13.64
C SER A 50 -14.05 -7.27 13.64
N TYR A 51 -14.04 -5.97 13.33
CA TYR A 51 -15.27 -5.30 12.93
C TYR A 51 -15.65 -5.82 11.53
N GLU A 52 -16.60 -6.74 11.49
CA GLU A 52 -17.19 -7.36 10.28
C GLU A 52 -17.84 -6.35 9.32
N GLY A 53 -17.96 -5.07 9.71
CA GLY A 53 -18.47 -3.98 8.88
C GLY A 53 -17.54 -3.50 7.74
N ARG A 54 -16.40 -4.15 7.46
CA ARG A 54 -15.43 -3.73 6.43
C ARG A 54 -15.85 -4.09 5.00
N LYS A 55 -17.06 -3.71 4.58
CA LYS A 55 -17.46 -3.67 3.15
C LYS A 55 -16.61 -2.71 2.29
N ARG A 56 -15.69 -1.91 2.87
CA ARG A 56 -14.98 -0.82 2.19
C ARG A 56 -13.49 -1.04 1.91
N PHE A 57 -12.83 -2.05 2.48
CA PHE A 57 -11.44 -2.37 2.13
C PHE A 57 -11.39 -3.67 1.31
N ARG A 58 -11.64 -3.56 0.01
CA ARG A 58 -11.24 -4.61 -0.95
C ARG A 58 -9.71 -4.67 -0.91
N ARG A 59 -9.18 -5.66 -0.21
CA ARG A 59 -7.75 -5.96 -0.18
C ARG A 59 -7.40 -6.66 -1.49
N VAL A 60 -6.95 -5.90 -2.48
CA VAL A 60 -6.31 -6.48 -3.67
C VAL A 60 -4.82 -6.57 -3.36
N ILE A 61 -4.31 -7.79 -3.20
CA ILE A 61 -2.87 -8.04 -3.12
C ILE A 61 -2.45 -8.38 -4.55
N LYS A 62 -1.64 -7.51 -5.16
CA LYS A 62 -1.07 -7.73 -6.49
C LYS A 62 0.39 -8.16 -6.35
N ILE A 63 0.72 -9.33 -6.86
CA ILE A 63 2.10 -9.81 -6.97
C ILE A 63 2.69 -9.15 -8.23
N ILE A 64 3.76 -8.36 -8.07
CA ILE A 64 4.51 -7.78 -9.19
C ILE A 64 5.66 -8.75 -9.50
N GLN A 65 5.59 -9.41 -10.65
CA GLN A 65 6.69 -10.19 -11.25
C GLN A 65 7.71 -9.28 -11.90
#